data_AF-A0A3P7IAV7-F1
#
_entry.id   AF-A0A3P7IAV7-F1
#
_cell.length_a   1.000
_cell.length_b   1.000
_cell.length_c   1.000
_cell.angle_alpha   90.00
_cell.angle_beta   90.00
_cell.angle_gamma   90.00
#
_symmetry.space_group_name_H-M   'P 1'
#
loop_
_entity.id
_entity.type
_entity.pdbx_description
1 polymer ?
#
loop_
_entity_poly.entity_id
_entity_poly.type
_entity_poly.pdbx_seq_one_letter_code
_entity_poly.pdbx_strand_id
1 'polypeptide(L)'
;MDMATINVQRGRDHGLRSYNDYRKLCRLQPLTSFNQWPEITEAAVRERVSQLYRTPDDIDLYVGGTLEEPIAGSVVGPTFACIIAEQFVRLRDGDRFYYENSGIFTPAQVAALKAVTLSWVLCQTGDSMTRIVPNAFAIDRGEKAVPCSSLKPLDLSAWKE
;
A
#
# COMPACT_ATOMS: atom_id res chain seq x y z
N MET A 1 21.46 7.61 10.92
CA MET A 1 20.83 8.04 9.65
C MET A 1 19.34 8.20 9.90
N ASP A 2 18.73 9.28 9.42
CA ASP A 2 17.29 9.55 9.61
C ASP A 2 16.53 9.29 8.29
N MET A 3 15.71 8.25 8.26
CA MET A 3 14.97 7.82 7.07
C MET A 3 13.89 8.82 6.65
N ALA A 4 13.24 9.50 7.60
CA ALA A 4 12.21 10.49 7.28
C ALA A 4 12.84 11.71 6.60
N THR A 5 13.96 12.19 7.14
CA THR A 5 14.73 13.28 6.53
C THR A 5 15.23 12.90 5.14
N ILE A 6 15.70 11.67 4.93
CA ILE A 6 16.12 11.19 3.60
C ILE A 6 14.95 11.18 2.61
N ASN A 7 13.75 10.75 3.02
CA ASN A 7 12.59 10.72 2.14
C ASN A 7 12.18 12.12 1.68
N VAL A 8 12.23 13.11 2.59
CA VAL A 8 12.01 14.52 2.23
C VAL A 8 13.05 15.00 1.23
N GLN A 9 14.35 14.79 1.51
CA GLN A 9 15.42 15.26 0.61
C GLN A 9 15.38 14.58 -0.76
N ARG A 10 15.11 13.27 -0.80
CA ARG A 10 14.96 12.52 -2.05
C ARG A 10 13.77 12.98 -2.87
N GLY A 11 12.66 13.35 -2.22
CA GLY A 11 11.52 13.94 -2.91
C GLY A 11 11.88 15.26 -3.61
N ARG A 12 12.67 16.11 -2.94
CA ARG A 12 13.17 17.38 -3.49
C ARG A 12 14.18 17.16 -4.62
N ASP A 13 15.12 16.24 -4.43
CA ASP A 13 16.12 15.85 -5.44
C ASP A 13 15.47 15.34 -6.73
N HIS A 14 14.43 14.52 -6.60
CA HIS A 14 13.65 14.02 -7.74
C HIS A 14 12.68 15.05 -8.33
N GLY A 15 12.62 16.27 -7.80
CA GLY A 15 11.73 17.33 -8.28
C GLY A 15 10.25 16.98 -8.14
N LEU A 16 9.88 16.20 -7.10
CA LEU A 16 8.47 15.93 -6.83
C LEU A 16 7.73 17.25 -6.58
N ARG A 17 6.53 17.34 -7.16
CA ARG A 17 5.64 18.50 -6.96
C ARG A 17 5.18 18.62 -5.51
N SER A 18 4.56 19.75 -5.18
CA SER A 18 4.02 19.96 -3.84
C SER A 18 2.89 18.99 -3.53
N TYR A 19 2.66 18.74 -2.25
CA TYR A 19 1.52 17.98 -1.77
C TYR A 19 0.18 18.48 -2.35
N ASN A 20 -0.02 19.80 -2.46
CA ASN A 20 -1.23 20.37 -3.06
C ASN A 20 -1.42 20.02 -4.54
N ASP A 21 -0.35 19.84 -5.30
CA ASP A 21 -0.47 19.41 -6.70
C ASP A 21 -0.94 17.94 -6.80
N TYR A 22 -0.50 17.08 -5.89
CA TYR A 22 -1.02 15.71 -5.79
C TYR A 22 -2.47 15.66 -5.27
N ARG A 23 -2.85 16.54 -4.34
CA ARG A 23 -4.26 16.69 -3.94
C ARG A 23 -5.14 17.02 -5.15
N LYS A 24 -4.73 17.98 -5.99
CA LYS A 24 -5.44 18.33 -7.24
C LYS A 24 -5.52 17.14 -8.20
N LEU A 25 -4.41 16.44 -8.41
CA LEU A 25 -4.36 15.22 -9.23
C LEU A 25 -5.40 14.19 -8.76
N CYS A 26 -5.52 14.04 -7.45
CA CYS A 26 -6.46 13.14 -6.78
C CYS A 26 -7.86 13.74 -6.57
N ARG A 27 -8.17 14.89 -7.17
CA ARG A 27 -9.47 15.60 -7.08
C ARG A 27 -9.86 16.00 -5.65
N LEU A 28 -8.88 16.13 -4.77
CA LEU A 28 -9.03 16.67 -3.43
C LEU A 28 -8.91 18.19 -3.47
N GLN A 29 -9.57 18.87 -2.54
CA GLN A 29 -9.46 20.33 -2.43
C GLN A 29 -8.05 20.71 -1.98
N PRO A 30 -7.34 21.62 -2.68
CA PRO A 30 -6.05 22.13 -2.24
C PRO A 30 -6.17 22.84 -0.89
N LEU A 31 -5.14 22.74 -0.07
CA LEU A 31 -5.06 23.47 1.19
C LEU A 31 -4.68 24.92 0.93
N THR A 32 -5.48 25.85 1.45
CA THR A 32 -5.19 27.29 1.42
C THR A 32 -4.68 27.80 2.78
N SER A 33 -4.87 27.01 3.84
CA SER A 33 -4.44 27.31 5.20
C SER A 33 -4.12 26.01 5.94
N PHE A 34 -3.08 26.02 6.78
CA PHE A 34 -2.74 24.89 7.65
C PHE A 34 -3.87 24.51 8.61
N ASN A 35 -4.72 25.47 8.99
CA ASN A 35 -5.85 25.22 9.87
C ASN A 35 -6.99 24.45 9.17
N GLN A 36 -7.09 24.55 7.84
CA GLN A 36 -8.16 23.96 7.03
C GLN A 36 -7.70 22.65 6.36
N TRP A 37 -7.13 21.75 7.15
CA TRP A 37 -6.66 20.44 6.68
C TRP A 37 -7.56 19.33 7.24
N PRO A 38 -8.61 18.91 6.52
CA PRO A 38 -9.64 18.02 7.05
C PRO A 38 -9.14 16.58 7.27
N GLU A 39 -8.08 16.17 6.58
CA GLU A 39 -7.46 14.86 6.75
C GLU A 39 -6.54 14.77 7.98
N ILE A 40 -6.40 15.84 8.78
CA ILE A 40 -5.65 15.83 10.05
C ILE A 40 -6.57 16.28 11.17
N THR A 41 -6.92 15.37 12.07
CA THR A 41 -7.80 15.64 13.21
C THR A 41 -7.08 16.53 14.25
N GLU A 42 -5.84 16.16 14.60
CA GLU A 42 -5.05 16.81 15.65
C GLU A 42 -4.59 18.22 15.27
N ALA A 43 -5.05 19.23 16.02
CA ALA A 43 -4.69 20.63 15.80
C ALA A 43 -3.19 20.90 16.02
N ALA A 44 -2.59 20.23 17.01
CA ALA A 44 -1.15 20.36 17.31
C ALA A 44 -0.27 19.92 16.14
N VAL A 45 -0.70 18.91 15.37
CA VAL A 45 0.01 18.47 14.16
C VAL A 45 -0.02 19.57 13.10
N ARG A 46 -1.20 20.14 12.83
CA ARG A 46 -1.37 21.25 11.87
C ARG A 46 -0.54 22.48 12.26
N GLU A 47 -0.53 22.82 13.54
CA GLU A 47 0.29 23.91 14.08
C GLU A 47 1.78 23.62 13.92
N ARG A 48 2.23 22.38 14.17
CA ARG A 48 3.65 22.05 13.99
C ARG A 48 4.09 22.17 12.53
N VAL A 49 3.24 21.77 11.58
CA VAL A 49 3.54 21.91 10.16
C VAL A 49 3.63 23.38 9.73
N SER A 50 2.74 24.24 10.26
CA SER A 50 2.78 25.68 9.95
C SER A 50 4.03 26.39 10.45
N GLN A 51 4.72 25.84 11.46
CA GLN A 51 6.02 26.31 11.92
C GLN A 51 7.19 25.86 11.02
N LEU A 52 6.98 24.82 10.19
CA LEU A 52 8.02 24.21 9.36
C LEU A 52 7.96 24.66 7.89
N TYR A 53 6.76 24.96 7.39
CA TYR A 53 6.53 25.39 6.01
C TYR A 53 5.90 26.78 6.00
N ARG A 54 6.31 27.61 5.04
CA ARG A 54 5.84 28.99 4.92
C ARG A 54 4.41 29.07 4.38
N THR A 55 4.04 28.21 3.42
CA THR A 55 2.68 28.07 2.91
C THR A 55 2.31 26.59 2.73
N PRO A 56 1.02 26.22 2.66
CA PRO A 56 0.62 24.85 2.34
C PRO A 56 1.12 24.34 0.99
N ASP A 57 1.42 25.23 0.04
CA ASP A 57 2.01 24.87 -1.26
C ASP A 57 3.49 24.48 -1.16
N ASP A 58 4.16 24.76 -0.04
CA ASP A 58 5.55 24.36 0.18
C ASP A 58 5.66 22.94 0.78
N ILE A 59 4.54 22.30 1.16
CA ILE A 59 4.54 20.98 1.82
C ILE A 59 5.06 19.90 0.86
N ASP A 60 6.11 19.19 1.27
CA ASP A 60 6.63 18.02 0.56
C ASP A 60 5.56 16.90 0.54
N LEU A 61 5.38 16.23 -0.61
CA LEU A 61 4.40 15.14 -0.77
C LEU A 61 4.52 14.08 0.34
N TYR A 62 5.74 13.66 0.67
CA TYR A 62 5.98 12.65 1.69
C TYR A 62 5.42 13.06 3.06
N VAL A 63 5.60 14.33 3.44
CA VAL A 63 5.10 14.85 4.72
C VAL A 63 3.58 14.95 4.68
N GLY A 64 3.03 15.59 3.64
CA GLY A 64 1.59 15.76 3.52
C GLY A 64 0.82 14.45 3.52
N GLY A 65 1.22 13.49 2.68
CA GLY A 65 0.54 12.20 2.57
C GLY A 65 0.70 11.29 3.80
N THR A 66 1.80 11.40 4.55
CA THR A 66 2.00 10.59 5.78
C THR A 66 1.19 11.13 6.97
N LEU A 67 0.90 12.44 6.98
CA LEU A 67 0.14 13.06 8.06
C LEU A 67 -1.38 12.87 7.92
N GLU A 68 -1.87 12.50 6.74
CA GLU A 68 -3.29 12.21 6.54
C GLU A 68 -3.73 11.00 7.36
N GLU A 69 -4.84 11.14 8.06
CA GLU A 69 -5.52 10.03 8.74
C GLU A 69 -5.92 8.94 7.72
N PRO A 70 -5.74 7.66 8.07
CA PRO A 70 -6.17 6.56 7.20
C PRO A 70 -7.66 6.61 6.89
N ILE A 71 -8.03 6.36 5.63
CA ILE A 71 -9.43 6.12 5.27
C ILE A 71 -9.91 4.77 5.83
N ALA A 72 -11.22 4.61 6.01
CA ALA A 72 -11.80 3.39 6.58
C ALA A 72 -11.34 2.13 5.82
N GLY A 73 -10.74 1.18 6.53
CA GLY A 73 -10.22 -0.08 5.96
C GLY A 73 -8.84 0.04 5.28
N SER A 74 -8.18 1.19 5.37
CA SER A 74 -6.84 1.46 4.83
C SER A 74 -5.84 1.74 5.93
N VAL A 75 -4.55 1.73 5.58
CA VAL A 75 -3.44 2.19 6.43
C VAL A 75 -2.85 3.52 5.96
N VAL A 76 -3.41 4.10 4.89
CA VAL A 76 -3.00 5.38 4.31
C VAL A 76 -4.19 6.30 4.10
N GLY A 77 -3.94 7.61 4.15
CA GLY A 77 -4.91 8.65 3.82
C GLY A 77 -5.25 8.76 2.33
N PRO A 78 -6.19 9.63 1.96
CA PRO A 78 -6.76 9.70 0.62
C PRO A 78 -5.76 10.03 -0.50
N THR A 79 -4.75 10.88 -0.26
CA THR A 79 -3.76 11.23 -1.28
C THR A 79 -2.88 10.02 -1.62
N PHE A 80 -2.36 9.33 -0.60
CA PHE A 80 -1.56 8.12 -0.81
C PHE A 80 -2.40 6.96 -1.33
N ALA A 81 -3.64 6.79 -0.85
CA ALA A 81 -4.56 5.80 -1.41
C ALA A 81 -4.76 6.00 -2.93
N CYS A 82 -4.98 7.25 -3.35
CA CYS A 82 -5.14 7.61 -4.75
C CYS A 82 -3.89 7.29 -5.59
N ILE A 83 -2.71 7.81 -5.25
CA ILE A 83 -1.51 7.64 -6.09
C ILE A 83 -1.00 6.19 -6.09
N ILE A 84 -1.15 5.47 -4.96
CA ILE A 84 -0.80 4.05 -4.87
C ILE A 84 -1.75 3.24 -5.76
N ALA A 85 -3.06 3.44 -5.62
CA ALA A 85 -4.05 2.71 -6.42
C ALA A 85 -3.87 2.98 -7.92
N GLU A 86 -3.64 4.22 -8.30
CA GLU A 86 -3.37 4.61 -9.69
C GLU A 86 -2.18 3.80 -10.24
N GLN A 87 -1.05 3.82 -9.53
CA GLN A 87 0.15 3.13 -9.95
C GLN A 87 -0.07 1.61 -10.05
N PHE A 88 -0.77 0.99 -9.09
CA PHE A 88 -1.08 -0.45 -9.14
C PHE A 88 -2.03 -0.81 -10.30
N VAL A 89 -3.02 0.05 -10.60
CA VAL A 89 -3.91 -0.14 -11.76
C VAL A 89 -3.11 -0.08 -13.05
N ARG A 90 -2.22 0.91 -13.22
CA ARG A 90 -1.36 0.99 -14.42
C ARG A 90 -0.43 -0.21 -14.56
N LEU A 91 0.16 -0.68 -13.47
CA LEU A 91 1.03 -1.86 -13.49
C LEU A 91 0.25 -3.11 -13.90
N ARG A 92 -0.96 -3.29 -13.36
CA ARG A 92 -1.84 -4.41 -13.72
C ARG A 92 -2.28 -4.35 -15.18
N ASP A 93 -2.90 -3.23 -15.57
CA ASP A 93 -3.55 -3.08 -16.86
C ASP A 93 -2.52 -2.94 -18.01
N GLY A 94 -1.33 -2.43 -17.70
CA GLY A 94 -0.22 -2.28 -18.65
C GLY A 94 0.68 -3.52 -18.79
N ASP A 95 0.53 -4.53 -17.93
CA ASP A 95 1.32 -5.75 -18.01
C ASP A 95 0.66 -6.77 -18.94
N ARG A 96 1.30 -6.98 -20.10
CA ARG A 96 0.87 -8.00 -21.07
C ARG A 96 0.83 -9.40 -20.45
N PHE A 97 1.70 -9.70 -19.50
CA PHE A 97 1.80 -11.00 -18.83
C PHE A 97 1.08 -11.05 -17.48
N TYR A 98 0.22 -10.06 -17.18
CA TYR A 98 -0.60 -10.12 -15.99
C TYR A 98 -1.38 -11.45 -15.96
N TYR A 99 -1.27 -12.20 -14.86
CA TYR A 99 -1.65 -13.62 -14.83
C TYR A 99 -3.13 -13.90 -15.10
N GLU A 100 -4.00 -12.91 -14.95
CA GLU A 100 -5.44 -13.03 -15.27
C GLU A 100 -5.77 -12.73 -16.74
N ASN A 101 -4.80 -12.25 -17.52
CA ASN A 101 -5.02 -11.97 -18.94
C ASN A 101 -5.27 -13.25 -19.73
N SER A 102 -6.15 -13.14 -20.73
CA SER A 102 -6.46 -14.25 -21.64
C SER A 102 -5.22 -14.74 -22.36
N GLY A 103 -5.03 -16.06 -22.40
CA GLY A 103 -3.91 -16.70 -23.08
C GLY A 103 -2.61 -16.77 -22.27
N ILE A 104 -2.54 -16.21 -21.06
CA ILE A 104 -1.39 -16.37 -20.16
C ILE A 104 -1.49 -17.68 -19.37
N PHE A 105 -2.64 -17.89 -18.73
CA PHE A 105 -2.98 -19.14 -18.04
C PHE A 105 -4.38 -19.58 -18.44
N THR A 106 -4.64 -20.89 -18.35
CA THR A 106 -6.01 -21.41 -18.51
C THR A 106 -6.87 -21.01 -17.31
N PRO A 107 -8.21 -21.02 -17.43
CA PRO A 107 -9.10 -20.72 -16.31
C PRO A 107 -8.85 -21.62 -15.07
N ALA A 108 -8.50 -22.89 -15.28
CA ALA A 108 -8.16 -23.81 -14.20
C ALA A 108 -6.85 -23.42 -13.49
N GLN A 109 -5.84 -23.01 -14.26
CA GLN A 109 -4.58 -22.51 -13.74
C GLN A 109 -4.76 -21.20 -12.94
N VAL A 110 -5.54 -20.25 -13.45
CA VAL A 110 -5.87 -19.01 -12.71
C VAL A 110 -6.59 -19.31 -11.39
N ALA A 111 -7.54 -20.25 -11.40
CA ALA A 111 -8.24 -20.65 -10.18
C ALA A 111 -7.30 -21.28 -9.13
N ALA A 112 -6.31 -22.06 -9.56
CA ALA A 112 -5.27 -22.60 -8.68
C ALA A 112 -4.37 -21.49 -8.10
N LEU A 113 -3.93 -20.53 -8.92
CA LEU A 113 -3.11 -19.39 -8.48
C LEU A 113 -3.84 -18.50 -7.46
N LYS A 114 -5.13 -18.22 -7.68
CA LYS A 114 -5.95 -17.42 -6.76
C LYS A 114 -6.16 -18.07 -5.39
N ALA A 115 -6.00 -19.38 -5.28
CA ALA A 115 -6.13 -20.10 -4.02
C ALA A 115 -4.87 -20.00 -3.15
N VAL A 116 -3.74 -19.51 -3.70
CA VAL A 116 -2.48 -19.38 -2.97
C VAL A 116 -2.57 -18.25 -1.95
N THR A 117 -2.05 -18.50 -0.75
CA THR A 117 -1.87 -17.50 0.30
C THR A 117 -0.40 -17.31 0.61
N LEU A 118 0.00 -16.09 1.05
CA LEU A 118 1.36 -15.86 1.53
C LEU A 118 1.70 -16.78 2.72
N SER A 119 0.72 -17.07 3.57
CA SER A 119 0.89 -18.02 4.68
C SER A 119 1.28 -19.42 4.20
N TRP A 120 0.67 -19.90 3.11
CA TRP A 120 1.06 -21.19 2.52
C TRP A 120 2.48 -21.13 1.96
N VAL A 121 2.83 -20.06 1.22
CA VAL A 121 4.19 -19.88 0.67
C VAL A 121 5.23 -19.94 1.78
N LEU A 122 5.04 -19.18 2.85
CA LEU A 122 5.96 -19.17 3.98
C LEU A 122 6.08 -20.57 4.62
N CYS A 123 4.99 -21.33 4.75
CA CYS A 123 5.02 -22.70 5.26
C CYS A 123 5.83 -23.66 4.37
N GLN A 124 5.87 -23.44 3.06
CA GLN A 124 6.66 -24.28 2.16
C GLN A 124 8.14 -23.93 2.16
N THR A 125 8.49 -22.67 2.45
CA THR A 125 9.88 -22.18 2.34
C THR A 125 10.58 -21.98 3.68
N GLY A 126 9.86 -22.10 4.80
CA GLY A 126 10.42 -21.90 6.14
C GLY A 126 10.93 -23.20 6.77
N ASP A 127 12.17 -23.21 7.23
CA ASP A 127 12.88 -24.43 7.72
C ASP A 127 12.22 -25.14 8.90
N SER A 128 11.44 -24.45 9.73
CA SER A 128 10.82 -25.03 10.94
C SER A 128 9.44 -24.45 11.24
N MET A 129 8.78 -23.88 10.23
CA MET A 129 7.46 -23.30 10.44
C MET A 129 6.39 -24.39 10.38
N THR A 130 5.76 -24.66 11.51
CA THR A 130 4.72 -25.69 11.64
C THR A 130 3.32 -25.10 11.76
N ARG A 131 3.21 -23.83 12.14
CA ARG A 131 1.94 -23.13 12.32
C ARG A 131 2.05 -21.68 11.84
N ILE A 132 0.98 -21.18 11.25
CA ILE A 132 0.87 -19.79 10.80
C ILE A 132 -0.60 -19.37 10.79
N VAL A 133 -0.82 -18.08 10.84
CA VAL A 133 -2.15 -17.47 10.74
C VAL A 133 -2.63 -17.55 9.28
N PRO A 134 -3.89 -17.88 8.98
CA PRO A 134 -4.34 -18.07 7.60
C PRO A 134 -4.16 -16.85 6.67
N ASN A 135 -4.26 -15.64 7.24
CA ASN A 135 -3.95 -14.39 6.54
C ASN A 135 -2.71 -13.75 7.17
N ALA A 136 -1.56 -13.87 6.50
CA ALA A 136 -0.28 -13.33 6.95
C ALA A 136 -0.24 -11.80 7.14
N PHE A 137 -1.22 -11.07 6.61
CA PHE A 137 -1.32 -9.61 6.77
C PHE A 137 -2.20 -9.19 7.95
N ALA A 138 -2.94 -10.12 8.57
CA ALA A 138 -3.78 -9.82 9.72
C ALA A 138 -2.94 -9.78 11.01
N ILE A 139 -3.22 -8.81 11.88
CA ILE A 139 -2.64 -8.74 13.22
C ILE A 139 -3.56 -9.53 14.16
N ASP A 140 -3.17 -10.76 14.51
CA ASP A 140 -3.87 -11.58 15.50
C ASP A 140 -2.93 -12.18 16.56
N ARG A 141 -1.64 -11.80 16.54
CA ARG A 141 -0.58 -12.29 17.43
C ARG A 141 -0.46 -13.82 17.49
N GLY A 142 -0.87 -14.52 16.44
CA GLY A 142 -0.81 -15.97 16.36
C GLY A 142 -1.96 -16.69 17.07
N GLU A 143 -2.96 -15.99 17.60
CA GLU A 143 -4.09 -16.59 18.30
C GLU A 143 -4.89 -17.55 17.42
N LYS A 144 -4.96 -17.28 16.11
CA LYS A 144 -5.66 -18.12 15.13
C LYS A 144 -4.68 -18.91 14.26
N ALA A 145 -3.45 -19.09 14.70
CA ALA A 145 -2.46 -19.87 13.97
C ALA A 145 -2.97 -21.32 13.81
N VAL A 146 -2.93 -21.83 12.58
CA VAL A 146 -3.32 -23.20 12.22
C VAL A 146 -2.09 -23.99 11.78
N PRO A 147 -2.10 -25.34 11.84
CA PRO A 147 -1.03 -26.15 11.26
C PRO A 147 -0.81 -25.81 9.78
N CYS A 148 0.44 -25.71 9.34
CA CYS A 148 0.78 -25.52 7.93
C CYS A 148 0.12 -26.57 7.01
N SER A 149 -0.02 -27.80 7.50
CA SER A 149 -0.69 -28.91 6.79
C SER A 149 -2.19 -28.71 6.56
N SER A 150 -2.83 -27.78 7.28
CA SER A 150 -4.25 -27.44 7.09
C SER A 150 -4.46 -26.36 6.03
N LEU A 151 -3.41 -25.68 5.59
CA LEU A 151 -3.51 -24.69 4.51
C LEU A 151 -3.71 -25.41 3.17
N LYS A 152 -4.59 -24.85 2.34
CA LYS A 152 -4.85 -25.40 1.01
C LYS A 152 -3.56 -25.33 0.17
N PRO A 153 -3.05 -26.46 -0.34
CA PRO A 153 -1.87 -26.45 -1.19
C PRO A 153 -2.16 -25.90 -2.58
N LEU A 154 -1.12 -25.39 -3.25
CA LEU A 154 -1.17 -25.09 -4.68
C LEU A 154 -1.38 -26.40 -5.46
N ASP A 155 -2.50 -26.47 -6.19
CA ASP A 155 -2.80 -27.58 -7.09
C ASP A 155 -2.20 -27.32 -8.47
N LEU A 156 -1.19 -28.10 -8.84
CA LEU A 156 -0.49 -28.02 -10.12
C LEU A 156 -1.03 -28.97 -11.18
N SER A 157 -2.13 -29.70 -10.92
CA SER A 157 -2.70 -30.66 -11.87
C SER A 157 -3.03 -30.05 -13.25
N ALA A 158 -3.43 -28.77 -13.28
CA ALA A 158 -3.73 -28.04 -14.50
C ALA A 158 -2.50 -27.66 -15.36
N TRP A 159 -1.27 -27.98 -14.92
CA TRP A 159 -0.02 -27.80 -15.68
C TRP A 159 0.54 -29.11 -16.24
N LYS A 160 -0.15 -30.23 -16.01
CA LYS A 160 0.27 -31.51 -16.57
C LYS A 160 0.02 -31.54 -18.08
N GLU A 161 1.08 -31.85 -18.83
CA GLU A 161 1.04 -32.14 -20.27
C GLU A 161 0.72 -33.61 -20.55
#